data_AF-A0A2L0I0L3-F1
#
_entry.id   AF-A0A2L0I0L3-F1
#
_cell.length_a   1.000
_cell.length_b   1.000
_cell.length_c   1.000
_cell.angle_alpha   90.00
_cell.angle_beta   90.00
_cell.angle_gamma   90.00
#
_symmetry.space_group_name_H-M   'P 1'
#
loop_
_entity.id
_entity.type
_entity.pdbx_description
1 polymer ?
#
loop_
_entity_poly.entity_id
_entity_poly.type
_entity_poly.pdbx_seq_one_letter_code
_entity_poly.pdbx_strand_id
1 'polypeptide(L)'
;MLKAWKGKDGSFPFYNAHETTYNVRDNSNWEQTLKPRLRERLRNSKNIILFLSSKTKNSRALREEIDYGVNVLKLPIIVVYPEFTTYSELLSVNGQFKNEVTQLWDNLPIFRDSKKNIPVLHVPLNKSLLHNALLNKGFTVQSPLESKDYKL
;
A
#
# COMPACT_ATOMS: atom_id res chain seq x y z
N MET A 1 -10.22 -9.56 2.09
CA MET A 1 -9.18 -10.55 2.45
C MET A 1 -8.46 -10.23 3.76
N LEU A 2 -7.76 -9.09 3.93
CA LEU A 2 -7.04 -8.79 5.20
C LEU A 2 -7.95 -8.81 6.43
N LYS A 3 -9.17 -8.25 6.31
CA LYS A 3 -10.20 -8.37 7.35
C LYS A 3 -10.55 -9.82 7.70
N ALA A 4 -10.62 -10.70 6.70
CA ALA A 4 -10.92 -12.11 6.91
C ALA A 4 -9.76 -12.83 7.63
N TRP A 5 -8.51 -12.49 7.31
CA TRP A 5 -7.35 -13.01 8.04
C TRP A 5 -7.34 -12.51 9.49
N LYS A 6 -7.60 -11.22 9.73
CA LYS A 6 -7.75 -10.66 11.08
C LYS A 6 -8.91 -11.27 11.87
N GLY A 7 -10.03 -11.53 11.20
CA GLY A 7 -11.21 -12.16 11.81
C GLY A 7 -10.98 -13.63 12.17
N LYS A 8 -10.23 -14.36 11.35
CA LYS A 8 -9.84 -15.76 11.63
C LYS A 8 -8.72 -15.85 12.68
N ASP A 9 -7.87 -14.84 12.75
CA ASP A 9 -6.68 -14.79 13.60
C ASP A 9 -6.50 -13.37 14.18
N GLY A 10 -6.94 -13.21 15.43
CA GLY A 10 -6.89 -11.94 16.13
C GLY A 10 -5.48 -11.39 16.34
N SER A 11 -4.44 -12.21 16.23
CA SER A 11 -3.04 -11.78 16.33
C SER A 11 -2.51 -11.13 15.05
N PHE A 12 -3.21 -11.30 13.91
CA PHE A 12 -2.77 -10.72 12.65
C PHE A 12 -2.64 -9.19 12.76
N PRO A 13 -1.48 -8.59 12.45
CA PRO A 13 -1.17 -7.18 12.75
C PRO A 13 -1.80 -6.21 11.74
N PHE A 14 -3.12 -6.26 11.59
CA PHE A 14 -3.88 -5.40 10.69
C PHE A 14 -4.95 -4.61 11.45
N TYR A 15 -4.91 -3.29 11.27
CA TYR A 15 -5.92 -2.35 11.74
C TYR A 15 -6.46 -1.59 10.55
N ASN A 16 -7.78 -1.62 10.35
CA ASN A 16 -8.39 -1.09 9.15
C ASN A 16 -8.74 0.39 9.30
N ALA A 17 -7.98 1.28 8.66
CA ALA A 17 -8.26 2.72 8.66
C ALA A 17 -9.64 3.07 8.08
N HIS A 18 -10.21 2.26 7.19
CA HIS A 18 -11.56 2.50 6.67
C HIS A 18 -12.65 2.42 7.74
N GLU A 19 -12.39 1.78 8.89
CA GLU A 19 -13.32 1.70 10.03
C GLU A 19 -13.19 2.90 10.99
N THR A 20 -12.18 3.74 10.83
CA THR A 20 -11.95 4.91 11.70
C THR A 20 -12.86 6.10 11.37
N THR A 21 -13.62 6.03 10.27
CA THR A 21 -14.49 7.10 9.78
C THR A 21 -15.76 6.51 9.18
N TYR A 22 -16.86 7.27 9.16
CA TYR A 22 -18.10 6.83 8.52
C TYR A 22 -17.93 6.62 7.00
N ASN A 23 -18.57 5.58 6.48
CA ASN A 23 -18.57 5.27 5.06
C ASN A 23 -19.16 6.42 4.23
N VAL A 24 -18.43 6.85 3.21
CA VAL A 24 -18.89 7.75 2.15
C VAL A 24 -19.52 6.91 1.07
N ARG A 25 -20.67 7.35 0.53
CA ARG A 25 -21.28 6.75 -0.66
C ARG A 25 -20.53 7.24 -1.91
N ASP A 26 -20.51 6.43 -2.96
CA ASP A 26 -19.74 6.72 -4.18
C ASP A 26 -20.13 8.04 -4.88
N ASN A 27 -21.37 8.53 -4.67
CA ASN A 27 -21.86 9.80 -5.24
C ASN A 27 -21.59 11.03 -4.34
N SER A 28 -20.74 10.91 -3.33
CA SER A 28 -20.44 12.03 -2.42
C SER A 28 -19.65 13.14 -3.12
N ASN A 29 -19.88 14.39 -2.74
CA ASN A 29 -19.11 15.52 -3.24
C ASN A 29 -17.60 15.31 -2.96
N TRP A 30 -16.78 15.49 -3.99
CA TRP A 30 -15.35 15.21 -3.89
C TRP A 30 -14.63 16.11 -2.89
N GLU A 31 -14.75 17.44 -3.02
CA GLU A 31 -14.00 18.39 -2.19
C GLU A 31 -14.55 18.50 -0.77
N GLN A 32 -15.88 18.44 -0.61
CA GLN A 32 -16.54 18.63 0.68
C GLN A 32 -16.59 17.36 1.53
N THR A 33 -16.57 16.17 0.89
CA THR A 33 -16.85 14.92 1.60
C THR A 33 -15.80 13.85 1.34
N LEU A 34 -15.59 13.43 0.09
CA LEU A 34 -14.76 12.26 -0.20
C LEU A 34 -13.29 12.51 0.12
N LYS A 35 -12.69 13.56 -0.45
CA LYS A 35 -11.28 13.90 -0.25
C LYS A 35 -10.92 14.18 1.22
N PRO A 36 -11.67 15.01 2.00
CA PRO A 36 -11.38 15.19 3.41
C PRO A 36 -11.36 13.88 4.21
N ARG A 37 -12.30 12.96 3.93
CA ARG A 37 -12.35 11.65 4.61
C ARG A 37 -11.21 10.72 4.21
N LEU A 38 -10.84 10.68 2.93
CA LEU A 38 -9.65 9.93 2.48
C LEU A 38 -8.39 10.42 3.22
N ARG A 39 -8.21 11.74 3.30
CA ARG A 39 -7.08 12.35 4.00
C ARG A 39 -7.11 12.09 5.51
N GLU A 40 -8.29 12.10 6.14
CA GLU A 40 -8.45 11.79 7.56
C GLU A 40 -8.03 10.35 7.88
N ARG A 41 -8.47 9.38 7.09
CA ARG A 41 -8.06 7.97 7.22
C ARG A 41 -6.54 7.83 7.15
N LEU A 42 -5.92 8.53 6.20
CA LEU A 42 -4.46 8.51 6.03
C LEU A 42 -3.72 9.15 7.21
N ARG A 43 -4.22 10.27 7.76
CA ARG A 43 -3.64 10.88 8.98
C ARG A 43 -3.68 9.94 10.19
N ASN A 44 -4.68 9.06 10.25
CA ASN A 44 -4.81 8.05 11.30
C ASN A 44 -4.04 6.75 11.00
N SER A 45 -3.30 6.68 9.88
CA SER A 45 -2.59 5.49 9.42
C SER A 45 -1.09 5.59 9.72
N LYS A 46 -0.47 4.44 9.99
CA LYS A 46 1.00 4.35 10.18
C LYS A 46 1.76 4.09 8.89
N ASN A 47 1.08 3.50 7.90
CA ASN A 47 1.57 3.13 6.59
C ASN A 47 0.38 2.91 5.65
N ILE A 48 0.67 2.60 4.40
CA ILE A 48 -0.35 2.23 3.40
C ILE A 48 -0.06 0.81 2.91
N ILE A 49 -1.10 -0.01 2.83
CA ILE A 49 -1.04 -1.31 2.14
C ILE A 49 -1.64 -1.11 0.75
N LEU A 50 -0.80 -1.10 -0.27
CA LEU A 50 -1.22 -0.89 -1.66
C LEU A 50 -1.31 -2.22 -2.40
N PHE A 51 -2.51 -2.60 -2.83
CA PHE A 51 -2.67 -3.73 -3.76
C PHE A 51 -2.50 -3.26 -5.19
N LEU A 52 -1.51 -3.82 -5.89
CA LEU A 52 -1.16 -3.43 -7.25
C LEU A 52 -1.17 -4.65 -8.18
N SER A 53 -1.98 -4.61 -9.23
CA SER A 53 -2.17 -5.72 -10.18
C SER A 53 -2.37 -5.20 -11.61
N SER A 54 -2.46 -6.13 -12.56
CA SER A 54 -2.81 -5.84 -13.95
C SER A 54 -4.17 -5.13 -14.10
N LYS A 55 -5.05 -5.26 -13.11
CA LYS A 55 -6.40 -4.67 -13.09
C LYS A 55 -6.46 -3.33 -12.36
N THR A 56 -5.37 -2.85 -11.78
CA THR A 56 -5.36 -1.56 -11.09
C THR A 56 -5.72 -0.44 -12.08
N LYS A 57 -6.74 0.35 -11.73
CA LYS A 57 -7.14 1.54 -12.50
C LYS A 57 -6.77 2.79 -11.73
N ASN A 58 -6.14 3.75 -12.42
CA ASN A 58 -5.81 5.06 -11.88
C ASN A 58 -7.08 5.90 -11.67
N SER A 59 -7.75 5.73 -10.53
CA SER A 59 -8.93 6.49 -10.13
C SER A 59 -8.54 7.79 -9.41
N ARG A 60 -9.46 8.76 -9.40
CA ARG A 60 -9.27 10.03 -8.66
C ARG A 60 -9.01 9.80 -7.17
N ALA A 61 -9.79 8.90 -6.55
CA ALA A 61 -9.64 8.54 -5.14
C ALA A 61 -8.27 7.91 -4.84
N LEU A 62 -7.88 6.90 -5.61
CA LEU A 62 -6.60 6.22 -5.44
C LEU A 62 -5.42 7.18 -5.65
N ARG A 63 -5.51 8.07 -6.65
CA ARG A 63 -4.48 9.08 -6.90
C ARG A 63 -4.32 10.04 -5.73
N GLU A 64 -5.42 10.54 -5.18
CA GLU A 64 -5.41 11.41 -4.00
C GLU A 64 -4.84 10.69 -2.77
N GLU A 65 -5.20 9.42 -2.54
CA GLU A 65 -4.70 8.66 -1.40
C GLU A 65 -3.18 8.49 -1.47
N ILE A 66 -2.65 8.13 -2.64
CA ILE A 66 -1.21 7.98 -2.83
C ILE A 66 -0.50 9.34 -2.80
N ASP A 67 -1.01 10.35 -3.49
CA ASP A 67 -0.35 11.67 -3.51
C ASP A 67 -0.28 12.26 -2.10
N TYR A 68 -1.42 12.32 -1.39
CA TYR A 68 -1.45 12.86 -0.03
C TYR A 68 -0.65 11.98 0.95
N GLY A 69 -0.83 10.66 0.87
CA GLY A 69 -0.14 9.72 1.75
C GLY A 69 1.38 9.76 1.60
N VAL A 70 1.89 9.81 0.37
CA VAL A 70 3.33 9.77 0.07
C VAL A 70 3.94 11.16 0.11
N ASN A 71 3.36 12.13 -0.60
CA ASN A 71 4.00 13.43 -0.80
C ASN A 71 3.78 14.38 0.38
N VAL A 72 2.66 14.26 1.11
CA VAL A 72 2.38 15.10 2.28
C VAL A 72 2.71 14.38 3.59
N LEU A 73 2.15 13.19 3.81
CA LEU A 73 2.31 12.48 5.09
C LEU A 73 3.57 11.61 5.19
N LYS A 74 4.28 11.38 4.08
CA LYS A 74 5.49 10.54 4.01
C LYS A 74 5.26 9.14 4.58
N LEU A 75 4.05 8.59 4.38
CA LEU A 75 3.71 7.25 4.85
C LEU A 75 4.49 6.20 4.04
N PRO A 76 5.21 5.27 4.70
CA PRO A 76 5.74 4.09 4.05
C PRO A 76 4.65 3.26 3.38
N ILE A 77 5.01 2.56 2.30
CA ILE A 77 4.08 1.69 1.56
C ILE A 77 4.54 0.23 1.64
N ILE A 78 3.61 -0.67 1.96
CA ILE A 78 3.74 -2.10 1.69
C ILE A 78 2.92 -2.41 0.44
N VAL A 79 3.59 -2.66 -0.68
CA VAL A 79 2.97 -3.03 -1.96
C VAL A 79 2.76 -4.53 -1.98
N VAL A 80 1.52 -4.96 -2.13
CA VAL A 80 1.13 -6.36 -2.26
C VAL A 80 0.70 -6.63 -3.69
N TYR A 81 1.33 -7.61 -4.33
CA TYR A 81 0.97 -8.01 -5.68
C TYR A 81 0.11 -9.28 -5.66
N PRO A 82 -1.21 -9.17 -5.90
CA PRO A 82 -2.14 -10.29 -5.75
C PRO A 82 -2.00 -11.38 -6.82
N GLU A 83 -1.29 -11.10 -7.90
CA GLU A 83 -1.06 -12.03 -9.02
C GLU A 83 0.19 -12.88 -8.82
N PHE A 84 0.96 -12.63 -7.75
CA PHE A 84 2.18 -13.36 -7.44
C PHE A 84 2.13 -13.90 -6.00
N THR A 85 2.68 -15.10 -5.77
CA THR A 85 2.65 -15.78 -4.47
C THR A 85 4.03 -15.98 -3.86
N THR A 86 5.09 -15.81 -4.64
CA THR A 86 6.49 -16.02 -4.22
C THR A 86 7.40 -14.85 -4.64
N TYR A 87 8.57 -14.72 -3.99
CA TYR A 87 9.56 -13.71 -4.38
C TYR A 87 10.27 -14.04 -5.70
N SER A 88 10.42 -15.32 -6.05
CA SER A 88 10.97 -15.74 -7.35
C SER A 88 10.06 -15.37 -8.52
N GLU A 89 8.77 -15.15 -8.26
CA GLU A 89 7.85 -14.56 -9.24
C GLU A 89 8.09 -13.05 -9.42
N LEU A 90 8.42 -12.34 -8.33
CA LEU A 90 8.67 -10.89 -8.39
C LEU A 90 10.06 -10.51 -8.92
N LEU A 91 11.06 -11.37 -8.68
CA LEU A 91 12.47 -11.05 -8.85
C LEU A 91 13.13 -11.95 -9.90
N SER A 92 14.04 -11.37 -10.69
CA SER A 92 14.97 -12.12 -11.51
C SER A 92 16.09 -12.74 -10.68
N VAL A 93 16.90 -13.62 -11.29
CA VAL A 93 17.99 -14.35 -10.63
C VAL A 93 19.04 -13.42 -10.00
N ASN A 94 19.22 -12.22 -10.57
CA ASN A 94 20.11 -11.17 -10.04
C ASN A 94 19.45 -10.29 -8.96
N GLY A 95 18.26 -10.66 -8.48
CA GLY A 95 17.52 -9.92 -7.45
C GLY A 95 16.86 -8.62 -7.92
N GLN A 96 16.84 -8.32 -9.23
CA GLN A 96 16.11 -7.16 -9.77
C GLN A 96 14.60 -7.47 -9.89
N PHE A 97 13.75 -6.45 -9.89
CA PHE A 97 12.33 -6.66 -10.18
C PHE A 97 12.15 -7.06 -11.64
N LYS A 98 11.31 -8.06 -11.91
CA LYS A 98 10.97 -8.44 -13.29
C LYS A 98 10.18 -7.34 -13.98
N ASN A 99 10.24 -7.34 -15.31
CA ASN A 99 9.51 -6.39 -16.13
C ASN A 99 8.01 -6.46 -15.87
N GLU A 100 7.44 -7.66 -15.73
CA GLU A 100 6.00 -7.82 -15.41
C GLU A 100 5.60 -7.07 -14.12
N VAL A 101 6.48 -7.00 -13.12
CA VAL A 101 6.22 -6.30 -11.85
C VAL A 101 6.36 -4.79 -12.01
N THR A 102 7.43 -4.34 -12.67
CA THR A 102 7.69 -2.90 -12.84
C THR A 102 6.65 -2.24 -13.74
N GLN A 103 6.13 -2.95 -14.74
CA GLN A 103 5.01 -2.49 -15.58
C GLN A 103 3.73 -2.23 -14.79
N LEU A 104 3.51 -2.93 -13.65
CA LEU A 104 2.35 -2.64 -12.80
C LEU A 104 2.42 -1.26 -12.17
N TRP A 105 3.62 -0.68 -12.01
CA TRP A 105 3.77 0.68 -11.47
C TRP A 105 3.21 1.73 -12.43
N ASP A 106 3.21 1.45 -13.74
CA ASP A 106 2.65 2.34 -14.76
C ASP A 106 1.12 2.43 -14.67
N ASN A 107 0.46 1.45 -14.07
CA ASN A 107 -0.99 1.51 -13.77
C ASN A 107 -1.33 2.58 -12.71
N LEU A 108 -0.34 3.06 -11.96
CA LEU A 108 -0.48 4.11 -10.97
C LEU A 108 0.72 5.08 -10.99
N PRO A 109 0.80 5.98 -11.99
CA PRO A 109 1.97 6.85 -12.19
C PRO A 109 2.36 7.68 -10.96
N ILE A 110 1.37 8.17 -10.21
CA ILE A 110 1.63 8.93 -8.97
C ILE A 110 2.41 8.13 -7.94
N PHE A 111 2.19 6.81 -7.86
CA PHE A 111 2.97 5.91 -7.02
C PHE A 111 4.37 5.74 -7.59
N ARG A 112 4.49 5.37 -8.87
CA ARG A 112 5.77 5.17 -9.57
C ARG A 112 6.70 6.38 -9.40
N ASP A 113 6.17 7.58 -9.57
CA ASP A 113 6.95 8.82 -9.61
C ASP A 113 7.31 9.31 -8.20
N SER A 114 6.50 8.96 -7.19
CA SER A 114 6.66 9.43 -5.80
C SER A 114 7.34 8.42 -4.87
N LYS A 115 7.33 7.11 -5.19
CA LYS A 115 7.80 6.04 -4.29
C LYS A 115 9.26 6.18 -3.85
N LYS A 116 10.10 6.86 -4.65
CA LYS A 116 11.49 7.18 -4.31
C LYS A 116 11.65 8.07 -3.07
N ASN A 117 10.57 8.70 -2.60
CA ASN A 117 10.57 9.64 -1.48
C ASN A 117 10.19 8.99 -0.13
N ILE A 118 9.95 7.67 -0.12
CA ILE A 118 9.55 6.90 1.06
C ILE A 118 10.16 5.50 1.02
N PRO A 119 10.25 4.79 2.16
CA PRO A 119 10.53 3.35 2.14
C PRO A 119 9.33 2.58 1.59
N VAL A 120 9.59 1.69 0.62
CA VAL A 120 8.57 0.84 0.02
C VAL A 120 8.95 -0.63 0.15
N LEU A 121 8.11 -1.44 0.75
CA LEU A 121 8.29 -2.89 0.82
C LEU A 121 7.43 -3.59 -0.23
N HIS A 122 8.05 -4.37 -1.10
CA HIS A 122 7.36 -5.15 -2.12
C HIS A 122 7.17 -6.59 -1.65
N VAL A 123 5.94 -7.10 -1.65
CA VAL A 123 5.58 -8.41 -1.11
C VAL A 123 4.64 -9.14 -2.06
N PRO A 124 4.85 -10.43 -2.37
CA PRO A 124 3.85 -11.22 -3.07
C PRO A 124 2.65 -11.48 -2.14
N LEU A 125 1.51 -11.88 -2.70
CA LEU A 125 0.34 -12.22 -1.92
C LEU A 125 0.49 -13.59 -1.22
N ASN A 126 1.15 -13.57 -0.08
CA ASN A 126 1.32 -14.70 0.82
C ASN A 126 1.05 -14.25 2.27
N LYS A 127 0.24 -15.02 3.00
CA LYS A 127 -0.18 -14.64 4.37
C LYS A 127 1.02 -14.49 5.32
N SER A 128 2.00 -15.40 5.27
CA SER A 128 3.17 -15.37 6.16
C SER A 128 4.10 -14.20 5.81
N LEU A 129 4.36 -13.99 4.52
CA LEU A 129 5.20 -12.87 4.07
C LEU A 129 4.55 -11.52 4.40
N LEU A 130 3.24 -11.37 4.20
CA LEU A 130 2.54 -10.14 4.56
C LEU A 130 2.47 -9.94 6.08
N HIS A 131 2.32 -11.01 6.86
CA HIS A 131 2.40 -10.93 8.31
C HIS A 131 3.75 -10.35 8.77
N ASN A 132 4.85 -10.87 8.23
CA ASN A 132 6.20 -10.38 8.54
C ASN A 132 6.42 -8.94 8.08
N ALA A 133 5.91 -8.58 6.90
CA ALA A 133 5.93 -7.21 6.40
C ALA A 133 5.22 -6.23 7.34
N LEU A 134 4.05 -6.59 7.87
CA LEU A 134 3.27 -5.77 8.79
C LEU A 134 3.91 -5.62 10.18
N LEU A 135 4.72 -6.58 10.61
CA LEU A 135 5.50 -6.49 11.86
C LEU A 135 6.75 -5.62 11.73
N ASN A 136 7.20 -5.34 10.52
CA ASN A 136 8.42 -4.58 10.29
C ASN A 136 8.18 -3.08 10.56
N LYS A 137 8.71 -2.61 11.70
CA LYS A 137 8.60 -1.20 12.14
C LYS A 137 9.23 -0.21 11.15
N GLY A 138 10.15 -0.66 10.32
CA GLY A 138 10.80 0.13 9.27
C GLY A 138 9.84 0.64 8.18
N PHE A 139 8.66 0.03 8.07
CA PHE A 139 7.59 0.47 7.17
C PHE A 139 6.44 1.09 7.96
N THR A 140 6.77 1.91 8.95
CA THR A 140 5.83 2.76 9.69
C THR A 140 6.36 4.19 9.79
N VAL A 141 5.47 5.18 9.77
CA VAL A 141 5.83 6.60 9.82
C VAL A 141 6.57 7.01 11.10
N GLN A 142 6.44 6.23 12.18
CA GLN A 142 7.13 6.48 13.45
C GLN A 142 8.62 6.12 13.41
N SER A 143 9.05 5.22 12.52
CA SER A 143 10.44 4.78 12.43
C SER A 143 10.76 4.33 11.00
N PRO A 144 10.64 5.22 10.00
CA PRO A 144 10.80 4.84 8.61
C PRO A 144 12.25 4.48 8.31
N LEU A 145 12.44 3.44 7.50
CA LEU A 145 13.72 3.19 6.85
C LEU A 145 14.02 4.27 5.79
N GLU A 146 15.23 4.21 5.22
CA GLU A 146 15.63 5.03 4.09
C GLU A 146 14.67 4.89 2.90
N SER A 147 14.55 5.96 2.12
CA SER A 147 13.65 5.97 0.97
C SER A 147 14.22 5.18 -0.21
N LYS A 148 13.81 3.91 -0.32
CA LYS A 148 14.12 3.01 -1.43
C LYS A 148 13.14 1.83 -1.48
N ASP A 149 13.26 1.02 -2.53
CA ASP A 149 12.51 -0.22 -2.65
C ASP A 149 13.21 -1.35 -1.88
N TYR A 150 12.45 -2.04 -1.03
CA TYR A 150 12.86 -3.18 -0.22
C TYR A 150 12.13 -4.44 -0.66
N LYS A 151 12.77 -5.57 -0.36
CA LYS A 151 12.31 -6.95 -0.54
C LYS A 151 12.63 -7.67 0.78
N LEU A 152 11.75 -8.52 1.31
CA LEU A 152 12.07 -9.37 2.47
C LEU A 152 12.86 -10.61 2.03
#